data_AF-A0AAN8AZE3-F1
#
_entry.id   AF-A0AAN8AZE3-F1
#
_cell.length_a   1.000
_cell.length_b   1.000
_cell.length_c   1.000
_cell.angle_alpha   90.00
_cell.angle_beta   90.00
_cell.angle_gamma   90.00
#
_symmetry.space_group_name_H-M   'P 1'
#
loop_
_entity.id
_entity.type
_entity.pdbx_description
1 polymer ?
#
loop_
_entity_poly.entity_id
_entity_poly.type
_entity_poly.pdbx_seq_one_letter_code
_entity_poly.pdbx_strand_id
1 'polypeptide(L)'
;MKCVCVCLLLASVPLLSSSGLVPGARLWDVVWGFSGLQADEILRSSAFFQELRDGNLTQRCYTHFLQQEALYLAGASRSLEALIGRLQEADETRSLLQEILKHYSSRNQSLHGPPPRWLRLSFTPLVLDDPVYYLLALSARVQLRVLMAREMLGVKESRVLQQWREDTREEVAWILRLRTLVEERQQHMDAFKAINIFREQMMNQKSFYKALACEEEEEEER
;
A
#
# COMPACT_ATOMS: atom_id res chain seq x y z
N MET A 1 61.10 -13.91 -21.91
CA MET A 1 60.23 -13.35 -20.86
C MET A 1 58.83 -13.20 -21.41
N LYS A 2 57.82 -13.68 -20.68
CA LYS A 2 56.40 -13.71 -21.05
C LYS A 2 55.70 -12.43 -20.59
N CYS A 3 54.73 -11.94 -21.36
CA CYS A 3 53.57 -11.15 -20.92
C CYS A 3 52.52 -11.25 -22.04
N VAL A 4 51.77 -12.36 -22.09
CA VAL A 4 50.43 -12.55 -21.51
C VAL A 4 49.41 -11.54 -22.05
N CYS A 5 48.66 -12.05 -23.02
CA CYS A 5 47.42 -11.49 -23.55
C CYS A 5 46.39 -11.44 -22.40
N VAL A 6 45.98 -10.25 -21.98
CA VAL A 6 44.87 -10.11 -21.03
C VAL A 6 43.58 -10.19 -21.82
N CYS A 7 42.90 -11.31 -21.68
CA CYS A 7 41.57 -11.56 -22.20
C CYS A 7 40.60 -10.47 -21.73
N LEU A 8 39.83 -9.94 -22.69
CA LEU A 8 38.56 -9.27 -22.47
C LEU A 8 37.66 -10.18 -21.61
N LEU A 9 37.61 -9.93 -20.31
CA LEU A 9 36.52 -10.40 -19.48
C LEU A 9 35.28 -9.58 -19.89
N LEU A 10 34.49 -10.15 -20.80
CA LEU A 10 33.09 -9.82 -20.94
C LEU A 10 32.46 -10.04 -19.56
N ALA A 11 32.29 -8.97 -18.80
CA ALA A 11 31.38 -8.97 -17.67
C ALA A 11 30.02 -9.37 -18.23
N SER A 12 29.58 -10.56 -17.88
CA SER A 12 28.26 -11.09 -18.18
C SER A 12 27.25 -10.09 -17.61
N VAL A 13 26.70 -9.25 -18.48
CA VAL A 13 25.48 -8.51 -18.17
C VAL A 13 24.47 -9.58 -17.75
N PRO A 14 23.96 -9.57 -16.51
CA PRO A 14 22.94 -10.54 -16.15
C PRO A 14 21.79 -10.31 -17.12
N LEU A 15 21.48 -11.32 -17.94
CA LEU A 15 20.32 -11.29 -18.82
C LEU A 15 19.12 -11.06 -17.91
N LEU A 16 18.57 -9.84 -17.99
CA LEU A 16 17.29 -9.51 -17.40
C LEU A 16 16.29 -10.55 -17.90
N SER A 17 15.51 -11.14 -16.99
CA SER A 17 14.41 -12.03 -17.36
C SER A 17 13.42 -11.31 -18.28
N SER A 18 12.48 -12.04 -18.88
CA SER A 18 11.32 -11.44 -19.58
C SER A 18 10.57 -10.42 -18.71
N SER A 19 10.64 -10.57 -17.38
CA SER A 19 10.07 -9.64 -16.40
C SER A 19 10.94 -8.41 -16.08
N GLY A 20 12.16 -8.31 -16.61
CA GLY A 20 13.09 -7.23 -16.28
C GLY A 20 13.69 -7.33 -14.88
N LEU A 21 13.68 -8.52 -14.27
CA LEU A 21 14.29 -8.78 -12.96
C LEU A 21 15.65 -9.46 -13.11
N VAL A 22 16.53 -9.18 -12.16
CA VAL A 22 17.79 -9.93 -12.00
C VAL A 22 17.44 -11.34 -11.47
N PRO A 23 18.11 -12.42 -11.94
CA PRO A 23 17.86 -13.77 -11.43
C PRO A 23 17.93 -13.86 -9.90
N GLY A 24 16.91 -14.48 -9.30
CA GLY A 24 16.79 -14.63 -7.84
C GLY A 24 16.19 -13.42 -7.11
N ALA A 25 15.98 -12.28 -7.77
CA ALA A 25 15.27 -11.16 -7.18
C ALA A 25 13.77 -11.47 -7.07
N ARG A 26 13.16 -11.10 -5.94
CA ARG A 26 11.71 -11.16 -5.73
C ARG A 26 11.11 -9.80 -6.02
N LEU A 27 10.15 -9.73 -6.95
CA LEU A 27 9.50 -8.49 -7.35
C LEU A 27 8.95 -7.71 -6.15
N TRP A 28 8.36 -8.43 -5.20
CA TRP A 28 7.85 -7.88 -3.95
C TRP A 28 8.90 -7.08 -3.16
N ASP A 29 10.10 -7.62 -3.00
CA ASP A 29 11.17 -6.96 -2.26
C ASP A 29 11.70 -5.75 -3.05
N VAL A 30 11.75 -5.87 -4.39
CA VAL A 30 12.18 -4.80 -5.29
C VAL A 30 11.24 -3.59 -5.23
N VAL A 31 9.94 -3.79 -5.42
CA VAL A 31 8.96 -2.69 -5.41
C VAL A 31 8.93 -1.95 -4.07
N TRP A 32 9.08 -2.70 -2.97
CA TRP A 32 9.20 -2.12 -1.63
C TRP A 32 10.50 -1.34 -1.47
N GLY A 33 11.64 -1.91 -1.90
CA GLY A 33 12.94 -1.24 -1.85
C GLY A 33 12.96 0.10 -2.58
N PHE A 34 12.27 0.22 -3.71
CA PHE A 34 12.13 1.47 -4.46
C PHE A 34 11.16 2.49 -3.85
N SER A 35 10.38 2.09 -2.85
CA SER A 35 9.36 2.94 -2.21
C SER A 35 9.59 3.15 -0.71
N GLY A 36 10.71 2.65 -0.17
CA GLY A 36 11.05 2.77 1.25
C GLY A 36 11.17 4.22 1.72
N LEU A 37 11.73 5.10 0.89
CA LEU A 37 11.85 6.54 1.23
C LEU A 37 10.48 7.19 1.48
N GLN A 38 9.45 6.81 0.72
CA GLN A 38 8.09 7.31 0.92
C GLN A 38 7.51 6.78 2.23
N ALA A 39 7.74 5.51 2.56
CA ALA A 39 7.30 4.94 3.83
C ALA A 39 7.97 5.65 5.02
N ASP A 40 9.30 5.83 4.98
CA ASP A 40 10.05 6.52 6.03
C ASP A 40 9.63 7.98 6.19
N GLU A 41 9.29 8.66 5.09
CA GLU A 41 8.77 10.01 5.17
C GLU A 41 7.38 10.05 5.82
N ILE A 42 6.47 9.13 5.47
CA ILE A 42 5.16 9.02 6.12
C ILE A 42 5.31 8.83 7.63
N LEU A 43 6.15 7.89 8.06
CA LEU A 43 6.37 7.64 9.50
C LEU A 43 6.96 8.86 10.21
N ARG A 44 7.83 9.63 9.54
CA ARG A 44 8.48 10.79 10.16
C ARG A 44 7.63 12.04 10.15
N SER A 45 6.78 12.27 9.15
CA SER A 45 6.09 13.56 8.96
C SER A 45 4.59 13.51 9.21
N SER A 46 3.99 12.33 9.39
CA SER A 46 2.55 12.19 9.64
C SER A 46 2.24 12.52 11.09
N ALA A 47 1.55 13.65 11.32
CA ALA A 47 1.05 14.02 12.65
C ALA A 47 0.18 12.90 13.23
N PHE A 48 -0.74 12.34 12.42
CA PHE A 48 -1.56 11.20 12.83
C PHE A 48 -0.74 10.03 13.37
N PHE A 49 0.33 9.63 12.67
CA PHE A 49 1.12 8.48 13.09
C PHE A 49 1.95 8.79 14.33
N GLN A 50 2.53 10.00 14.42
CA GLN A 50 3.27 10.43 15.60
C GLN A 50 2.38 10.41 16.85
N GLU A 51 1.21 11.06 16.78
CA GLU A 51 0.25 11.09 17.88
C GLU A 51 -0.26 9.68 18.26
N LEU A 52 -0.47 8.82 17.26
CA LEU A 52 -0.90 7.44 17.51
C LEU A 52 0.19 6.61 18.20
N ARG A 53 1.45 6.76 17.78
CA ARG A 53 2.60 6.09 18.37
C ARG A 53 2.90 6.61 19.78
N ASP A 54 2.71 7.89 20.01
CA ASP A 54 3.01 8.53 21.29
C ASP A 54 1.86 8.36 22.30
N GLY A 55 0.72 7.79 21.86
CA GLY A 55 -0.45 7.48 22.68
C GLY A 55 -1.37 8.67 22.94
N ASN A 56 -1.17 9.76 22.19
CA ASN A 56 -1.82 11.06 22.36
C ASN A 56 -2.90 11.34 21.30
N LEU A 57 -3.11 10.43 20.33
CA LEU A 57 -4.10 10.62 19.27
C LEU A 57 -5.50 10.86 19.82
N THR A 58 -6.02 12.06 19.56
CA THR A 58 -7.36 12.47 19.99
C THR A 58 -8.46 11.75 19.22
N GLN A 59 -9.65 11.65 19.82
CA GLN A 59 -10.81 11.08 19.17
C GLN A 59 -11.21 11.91 17.93
N ARG A 60 -11.03 13.24 17.98
CA ARG A 60 -11.26 14.15 16.85
C ARG A 60 -10.34 13.81 15.67
N CYS A 61 -9.03 13.66 15.90
CA CYS A 61 -8.12 13.30 14.82
C CYS A 61 -8.42 11.90 14.26
N TYR A 62 -8.76 10.93 15.14
CA TYR A 62 -9.17 9.60 14.70
C TYR A 62 -10.45 9.62 13.84
N THR A 63 -11.41 10.48 14.19
CA THR A 63 -12.65 10.65 13.41
C THR A 63 -12.36 11.25 12.03
N HIS A 64 -11.48 12.24 11.95
CA HIS A 64 -11.05 12.79 10.67
C HIS A 64 -10.33 11.73 9.81
N PHE A 65 -9.49 10.90 10.42
CA PHE A 65 -8.91 9.73 9.76
C PHE A 65 -9.98 8.79 9.20
N LEU A 66 -11.00 8.41 9.98
CA LEU A 66 -12.07 7.54 9.52
C LEU A 66 -12.86 8.12 8.34
N GLN A 67 -13.05 9.44 8.30
CA GLN A 67 -13.71 10.11 7.16
C GLN A 67 -12.88 10.02 5.87
N GLN A 68 -11.56 10.28 5.96
CA GLN A 68 -10.67 10.12 4.81
C GLN A 68 -10.54 8.64 4.40
N GLU A 69 -10.52 7.75 5.38
CA GLU A 69 -10.50 6.30 5.19
C GLU A 69 -11.72 5.84 4.40
N ALA A 70 -12.93 6.27 4.79
CA ALA A 70 -14.16 5.92 4.11
C ALA A 70 -14.15 6.37 2.64
N LEU A 71 -13.64 7.58 2.35
CA LEU A 71 -13.47 8.05 0.98
C LEU A 71 -12.51 7.14 0.20
N TYR A 72 -11.37 6.79 0.78
CA TYR A 72 -10.39 5.89 0.14
C TYR A 72 -11.01 4.54 -0.19
N LEU A 73 -11.68 3.91 0.79
CA LEU A 73 -12.28 2.59 0.65
C LEU A 73 -13.39 2.61 -0.41
N ALA A 74 -14.22 3.66 -0.46
CA ALA A 74 -15.23 3.83 -1.50
C ALA A 74 -14.61 3.95 -2.91
N GLY A 75 -13.46 4.61 -3.04
CA GLY A 75 -12.70 4.69 -4.27
C GLY A 75 -12.19 3.31 -4.70
N ALA A 76 -11.51 2.62 -3.79
CA ALA A 76 -10.95 1.29 -4.04
C ALA A 76 -12.05 0.26 -4.37
N SER A 77 -13.16 0.24 -3.63
CA SER A 77 -14.30 -0.66 -3.87
C SER A 77 -14.87 -0.51 -5.27
N ARG A 78 -15.10 0.72 -5.75
CA ARG A 78 -15.61 0.95 -7.11
C ARG A 78 -14.67 0.42 -8.19
N SER A 79 -13.36 0.61 -8.02
CA SER A 79 -12.37 0.08 -8.96
C SER A 79 -12.27 -1.45 -8.88
N LEU A 80 -12.40 -2.03 -7.68
CA LEU A 80 -12.44 -3.48 -7.47
C LEU A 80 -13.68 -4.11 -8.12
N GLU A 81 -14.86 -3.51 -7.98
CA GLU A 81 -16.09 -3.96 -8.65
C GLU A 81 -15.93 -3.99 -10.17
N ALA A 82 -15.40 -2.89 -10.74
CA ALA A 82 -15.15 -2.81 -12.18
C ALA A 82 -14.09 -3.82 -12.66
N LEU A 83 -13.05 -4.08 -11.86
CA LEU A 83 -12.05 -5.11 -12.15
C LEU A 83 -12.67 -6.52 -12.11
N ILE A 84 -13.27 -6.90 -10.98
CA ILE A 84 -13.83 -8.24 -10.75
C ILE A 84 -14.91 -8.56 -11.77
N GLY A 85 -15.73 -7.58 -12.16
CA GLY A 85 -16.79 -7.74 -13.17
C GLY A 85 -16.26 -8.14 -14.56
N ARG A 86 -14.97 -7.92 -14.85
CA ARG A 86 -14.34 -8.30 -16.12
C ARG A 86 -13.53 -9.59 -16.05
N LEU A 87 -13.25 -10.09 -14.85
CA LEU A 87 -12.56 -11.36 -14.70
C LEU A 87 -13.51 -12.49 -15.11
N GLN A 88 -13.02 -13.40 -15.95
CA GLN A 88 -13.78 -14.58 -16.37
C GLN A 88 -13.47 -15.79 -15.47
N GLU A 89 -12.22 -15.90 -15.03
CA GLU A 89 -11.75 -17.03 -14.22
C GLU A 89 -12.00 -16.78 -12.73
N ALA A 90 -12.37 -17.87 -12.02
CA ALA A 90 -12.46 -17.91 -10.57
C ALA A 90 -11.16 -18.54 -10.04
N ASP A 91 -10.13 -17.72 -9.91
CA ASP A 91 -8.84 -18.11 -9.37
C ASP A 91 -8.59 -17.46 -8.00
N GLU A 92 -7.44 -17.78 -7.39
CA GLU A 92 -7.07 -17.22 -6.08
C GLU A 92 -6.94 -15.69 -6.10
N THR A 93 -6.57 -15.11 -7.25
CA THR A 93 -6.50 -13.66 -7.46
C THR A 93 -7.89 -13.04 -7.38
N ARG A 94 -8.88 -13.58 -8.10
CA ARG A 94 -10.28 -13.15 -8.00
C ARG A 94 -10.81 -13.32 -6.58
N SER A 95 -10.54 -14.45 -5.93
CA SER A 95 -11.02 -14.72 -4.56
C SER A 95 -10.49 -13.66 -3.58
N LEU A 96 -9.20 -13.36 -3.62
CA LEU A 96 -8.62 -12.34 -2.74
C LEU A 96 -9.18 -10.95 -3.05
N LEU A 97 -9.33 -10.58 -4.31
CA LEU A 97 -9.95 -9.30 -4.70
C LEU A 97 -11.39 -9.19 -4.19
N GLN A 98 -12.17 -10.27 -4.23
CA GLN A 98 -13.55 -10.31 -3.70
C GLN A 98 -13.58 -10.18 -2.17
N GLU A 99 -12.64 -10.80 -1.46
CA GLU A 99 -12.50 -10.64 -0.01
C GLU A 99 -12.16 -9.19 0.37
N ILE A 100 -11.19 -8.59 -0.34
CA ILE A 100 -10.82 -7.19 -0.15
C ILE A 100 -12.02 -6.28 -0.41
N LEU A 101 -12.73 -6.49 -1.52
CA LEU A 101 -13.93 -5.72 -1.85
C LEU A 101 -14.98 -5.84 -0.74
N LYS A 102 -15.26 -7.05 -0.26
CA LYS A 102 -16.24 -7.27 0.82
C LYS A 102 -15.86 -6.49 2.08
N HIS A 103 -14.60 -6.54 2.48
CA HIS A 103 -14.12 -5.82 3.65
C HIS A 103 -14.21 -4.29 3.45
N TYR A 104 -13.73 -3.77 2.32
CA TYR A 104 -13.74 -2.33 2.03
C TYR A 104 -15.16 -1.79 1.94
N SER A 105 -16.06 -2.50 1.27
CA SER A 105 -17.46 -2.11 1.15
C SER A 105 -18.23 -2.20 2.48
N SER A 106 -17.88 -3.10 3.39
CA SER A 106 -18.51 -3.15 4.73
C SER A 106 -18.16 -1.96 5.62
N ARG A 107 -17.09 -1.23 5.30
CA ARG A 107 -16.61 -0.06 6.05
C ARG A 107 -16.94 1.25 5.34
N ASN A 108 -17.77 1.18 4.31
CA ASN A 108 -18.23 2.33 3.56
C ASN A 108 -19.28 3.09 4.39
N GLN A 109 -18.84 4.09 5.13
CA GLN A 109 -19.73 4.97 5.91
C GLN A 109 -20.37 6.03 5.01
N SER A 110 -21.38 6.75 5.54
CA SER A 110 -21.96 7.90 4.84
C SER A 110 -20.88 8.91 4.48
N LEU A 111 -20.55 9.00 3.20
CA LEU A 111 -19.52 9.89 2.68
C LEU A 111 -20.05 11.33 2.68
N HIS A 112 -19.37 12.22 3.40
CA HIS A 112 -19.66 13.64 3.35
C HIS A 112 -18.58 14.35 2.53
N GLY A 113 -19.00 14.93 1.39
CA GLY A 113 -18.13 15.72 0.51
C GLY A 113 -17.48 14.95 -0.64
N PRO A 114 -16.97 15.65 -1.66
CA PRO A 114 -16.32 15.02 -2.80
C PRO A 114 -14.94 14.45 -2.41
N PRO A 115 -14.52 13.32 -3.01
CA PRO A 115 -13.19 12.76 -2.75
C PRO A 115 -12.08 13.74 -3.18
N PRO A 116 -11.00 13.87 -2.40
CA PRO A 116 -9.88 14.74 -2.75
C PRO A 116 -9.23 14.33 -4.07
N ARG A 117 -8.57 15.29 -4.73
CA ARG A 117 -8.00 15.10 -6.07
C ARG A 117 -7.02 13.92 -6.15
N TRP A 118 -6.16 13.76 -5.14
CA TRP A 118 -5.20 12.65 -5.10
C TRP A 118 -5.93 11.30 -5.14
N LEU A 119 -7.01 11.16 -4.38
CA LEU A 119 -7.79 9.93 -4.31
C LEU A 119 -8.53 9.61 -5.61
N ARG A 120 -9.02 10.64 -6.30
CA ARG A 120 -9.67 10.47 -7.61
C ARG A 120 -8.73 9.87 -8.66
N LEU A 121 -7.43 10.09 -8.54
CA LEU A 121 -6.43 9.63 -9.50
C LEU A 121 -5.85 8.25 -9.11
N SER A 122 -5.96 7.84 -7.85
CA SER A 122 -5.32 6.63 -7.32
C SER A 122 -5.69 5.32 -8.00
N PHE A 123 -6.87 5.21 -8.62
CA PHE A 123 -7.40 3.92 -9.07
C PHE A 123 -7.96 3.87 -10.49
N THR A 124 -7.90 4.97 -11.24
CA THR A 124 -8.44 5.07 -12.61
C THR A 124 -7.57 4.39 -13.68
N PRO A 125 -6.22 4.48 -13.65
CA PRO A 125 -5.39 3.92 -14.72
C PRO A 125 -5.29 2.38 -14.69
N LEU A 126 -5.43 1.79 -13.49
CA LEU A 126 -5.14 0.37 -13.27
C LEU A 126 -6.19 -0.55 -13.88
N VAL A 127 -7.40 -0.03 -14.15
CA VAL A 127 -8.61 -0.78 -14.56
C VAL A 127 -8.30 -1.63 -15.81
N LEU A 128 -7.36 -1.25 -16.65
CA LEU A 128 -7.09 -1.93 -17.92
C LEU A 128 -6.02 -3.02 -17.86
N ASP A 129 -5.40 -3.24 -16.70
CA ASP A 129 -4.25 -4.13 -16.55
C ASP A 129 -4.59 -5.50 -15.98
N ASP A 130 -3.62 -6.43 -16.05
CA ASP A 130 -3.69 -7.73 -15.39
C ASP A 130 -4.04 -7.54 -13.89
N PRO A 131 -4.99 -8.32 -13.34
CA PRO A 131 -5.42 -8.23 -11.94
C PRO A 131 -4.30 -8.29 -10.91
N VAL A 132 -3.17 -8.93 -11.24
CA VAL A 132 -2.01 -8.96 -10.35
C VAL A 132 -1.42 -7.57 -10.09
N TYR A 133 -1.48 -6.65 -11.06
CA TYR A 133 -1.06 -5.26 -10.85
C TYR A 133 -1.98 -4.51 -9.89
N TYR A 134 -3.24 -4.90 -9.81
CA TYR A 134 -4.16 -4.38 -8.81
C TYR A 134 -3.87 -4.90 -7.40
N LEU A 135 -3.56 -6.20 -7.27
CA LEU A 135 -3.09 -6.73 -6.00
C LEU A 135 -1.83 -6.02 -5.53
N LEU A 136 -0.89 -5.75 -6.45
CA LEU A 136 0.32 -4.98 -6.19
C LEU A 136 0.01 -3.53 -5.78
N ALA A 137 -0.97 -2.88 -6.42
CA ALA A 137 -1.37 -1.53 -6.05
C ALA A 137 -1.96 -1.49 -4.63
N LEU A 138 -2.82 -2.44 -4.29
CA LEU A 138 -3.42 -2.55 -2.95
C LEU A 138 -2.38 -2.90 -1.88
N SER A 139 -1.38 -3.70 -2.23
CA SER A 139 -0.36 -4.13 -1.28
C SER A 139 0.51 -2.99 -0.76
N ALA A 140 0.66 -1.88 -1.49
CA ALA A 140 1.37 -0.69 -1.00
C ALA A 140 0.81 -0.17 0.33
N ARG A 141 -0.52 -0.03 0.41
CA ARG A 141 -1.20 0.38 1.64
C ARG A 141 -1.04 -0.67 2.74
N VAL A 142 -1.27 -1.94 2.40
CA VAL A 142 -1.20 -3.03 3.37
C VAL A 142 0.20 -3.13 3.98
N GLN A 143 1.24 -3.01 3.16
CA GLN A 143 2.63 -3.07 3.60
C GLN A 143 3.00 -1.88 4.48
N LEU A 144 2.47 -0.69 4.18
CA LEU A 144 2.60 0.48 5.06
C LEU A 144 1.90 0.24 6.42
N ARG A 145 0.70 -0.34 6.45
CA ARG A 145 0.02 -0.69 7.72
C ARG A 145 0.82 -1.69 8.54
N VAL A 146 1.40 -2.70 7.90
CA VAL A 146 2.29 -3.67 8.56
C VAL A 146 3.50 -2.96 9.17
N LEU A 147 4.11 -2.03 8.43
CA LEU A 147 5.24 -1.25 8.93
C LEU A 147 4.83 -0.40 10.13
N MET A 148 3.74 0.36 10.03
CA MET A 148 3.21 1.17 11.13
C MET A 148 2.90 0.33 12.38
N ALA A 149 2.28 -0.84 12.21
CA ALA A 149 1.96 -1.74 13.31
C ALA A 149 3.23 -2.27 14.02
N ARG A 150 4.33 -2.47 13.27
CA ARG A 150 5.63 -2.85 13.84
C ARG A 150 6.25 -1.72 14.66
N GLU A 151 6.18 -0.49 14.17
CA GLU A 151 6.67 0.69 14.90
C GLU A 151 5.87 0.96 16.19
N MET A 152 4.64 0.45 16.27
CA MET A 152 3.78 0.55 17.46
C MET A 152 3.93 -0.61 18.45
N LEU A 153 4.94 -1.49 18.26
CA LEU A 153 5.22 -2.55 19.23
C LEU A 153 5.78 -1.95 20.52
N GLY A 154 5.17 -2.27 21.66
CA GLY A 154 5.58 -1.76 22.96
C GLY A 154 5.05 -0.37 23.31
N VAL A 155 4.30 0.28 22.41
CA VAL A 155 3.57 1.51 22.71
C VAL A 155 2.48 1.23 23.76
N LYS A 156 2.28 2.16 24.70
CA LYS A 156 1.23 2.06 25.72
C LYS A 156 -0.14 2.02 25.04
N GLU A 157 -0.89 0.96 25.32
CA GLU A 157 -2.18 0.73 24.68
C GLU A 157 -3.20 1.80 25.10
N SER A 158 -3.76 2.51 24.12
CA SER A 158 -4.88 3.44 24.29
C SER A 158 -6.13 2.87 23.61
N ARG A 159 -7.32 3.37 23.97
CA ARG A 159 -8.58 2.94 23.32
C ARG A 159 -8.56 3.17 21.80
N VAL A 160 -7.99 4.30 21.37
CA VAL A 160 -7.88 4.65 19.95
C VAL A 160 -6.88 3.73 19.25
N LEU A 161 -5.75 3.39 19.88
CA LEU A 161 -4.78 2.44 19.33
C LEU A 161 -5.39 1.04 19.17
N GLN A 162 -6.16 0.56 20.15
CA GLN A 162 -6.89 -0.71 20.05
C GLN A 162 -7.85 -0.70 18.86
N GLN A 163 -8.60 0.40 18.71
CA GLN A 163 -9.55 0.55 17.62
C GLN A 163 -8.84 0.55 16.26
N TRP A 164 -7.72 1.28 16.14
CA TRP A 164 -6.92 1.29 14.92
C TRP A 164 -6.32 -0.08 14.59
N ARG A 165 -5.85 -0.84 15.58
CA ARG A 165 -5.33 -2.21 15.38
C ARG A 165 -6.44 -3.13 14.87
N GLU A 166 -7.62 -3.08 15.45
CA GLU A 166 -8.76 -3.89 14.99
C GLU A 166 -9.18 -3.49 13.57
N ASP A 167 -9.23 -2.19 13.30
CA ASP A 167 -9.55 -1.62 11.99
C ASP A 167 -8.54 -2.00 10.88
N THR A 168 -7.31 -2.37 11.22
CA THR A 168 -6.24 -2.69 10.26
C THR A 168 -5.90 -4.19 10.22
N ARG A 169 -6.49 -5.00 11.10
CA ARG A 169 -6.15 -6.42 11.27
C ARG A 169 -6.30 -7.24 9.99
N GLU A 170 -7.43 -7.09 9.30
CA GLU A 170 -7.72 -7.84 8.07
C GLU A 170 -6.74 -7.47 6.95
N GLU A 171 -6.43 -6.18 6.78
CA GLU A 171 -5.42 -5.73 5.82
C GLU A 171 -4.08 -6.39 6.13
N VAL A 172 -3.60 -6.32 7.38
CA VAL A 172 -2.35 -6.95 7.82
C VAL A 172 -2.34 -8.46 7.56
N ALA A 173 -3.45 -9.15 7.75
CA ALA A 173 -3.56 -10.60 7.52
C ALA A 173 -3.37 -10.98 6.04
N TRP A 174 -3.73 -10.10 5.10
CA TRP A 174 -3.58 -10.37 3.66
C TRP A 174 -2.16 -10.25 3.13
N ILE A 175 -1.22 -9.65 3.88
CA ILE A 175 0.13 -9.36 3.38
C ILE A 175 0.83 -10.59 2.79
N LEU A 176 0.69 -11.75 3.44
CA LEU A 176 1.31 -13.00 2.99
C LEU A 176 0.68 -13.50 1.69
N ARG A 177 -0.65 -13.45 1.59
CA ARG A 177 -1.38 -13.87 0.37
C ARG A 177 -1.09 -12.94 -0.80
N LEU A 178 -1.08 -11.63 -0.56
CA LEU A 178 -0.69 -10.63 -1.55
C LEU A 178 0.72 -10.87 -2.07
N ARG A 179 1.67 -11.12 -1.15
CA ARG A 179 3.05 -11.44 -1.48
C ARG A 179 3.15 -12.68 -2.35
N THR A 180 2.53 -13.79 -1.92
CA THR A 180 2.56 -15.06 -2.65
C THR A 180 2.03 -14.90 -4.07
N LEU A 181 0.85 -14.31 -4.25
CA LEU A 181 0.24 -14.16 -5.58
C LEU A 181 1.07 -13.27 -6.53
N VAL A 182 1.71 -12.22 -6.01
CA VAL A 182 2.62 -11.39 -6.80
C VAL A 182 3.88 -12.17 -7.18
N GLU A 183 4.49 -12.89 -6.23
CA GLU A 183 5.72 -13.66 -6.48
C GLU A 183 5.50 -14.85 -7.42
N GLU A 184 4.35 -15.52 -7.36
CA GLU A 184 3.99 -16.61 -8.28
C GLU A 184 3.82 -16.14 -9.73
N ARG A 185 3.30 -14.92 -9.92
CA ARG A 185 3.06 -14.35 -11.26
C ARG A 185 4.18 -13.44 -11.76
N GLN A 186 5.20 -13.16 -10.95
CA GLN A 186 6.22 -12.15 -11.26
C GLN A 186 6.98 -12.39 -12.58
N GLN A 187 7.07 -13.62 -13.07
CA GLN A 187 7.72 -13.94 -14.35
C GLN A 187 6.95 -13.40 -15.57
N HIS A 188 5.65 -13.15 -15.39
CA HIS A 188 4.74 -12.59 -16.41
C HIS A 188 4.46 -11.10 -16.19
N MET A 189 5.05 -10.51 -15.15
CA MET A 189 4.91 -9.09 -14.84
C MET A 189 6.08 -8.30 -15.40
N ASP A 190 5.81 -7.09 -15.87
CA ASP A 190 6.81 -6.08 -16.16
C ASP A 190 7.24 -5.42 -14.84
N ALA A 191 8.49 -5.60 -14.45
CA ALA A 191 9.02 -5.08 -13.20
C ALA A 191 9.02 -3.55 -13.14
N PHE A 192 9.30 -2.86 -14.25
CA PHE A 192 9.31 -1.39 -14.28
C PHE A 192 7.90 -0.83 -14.07
N LYS A 193 6.91 -1.44 -14.73
CA LYS A 193 5.50 -1.12 -14.54
C LYS A 193 5.07 -1.38 -13.09
N ALA A 194 5.42 -2.54 -12.54
CA ALA A 194 5.13 -2.90 -11.16
C ALA A 194 5.74 -1.90 -10.15
N ILE A 195 7.01 -1.52 -10.33
CA ILE A 195 7.69 -0.52 -9.50
C ILE A 195 6.96 0.81 -9.56
N ASN A 196 6.59 1.27 -10.76
CA ASN A 196 5.90 2.55 -10.93
C ASN A 196 4.52 2.56 -10.28
N ILE A 197 3.74 1.49 -10.46
CA ILE A 197 2.42 1.34 -9.84
C ILE A 197 2.54 1.38 -8.32
N PHE A 198 3.43 0.57 -7.75
CA PHE A 198 3.60 0.50 -6.30
C PHE A 198 4.06 1.86 -5.73
N ARG A 199 5.02 2.51 -6.38
CA ARG A 199 5.52 3.83 -5.99
C ARG A 199 4.43 4.89 -6.06
N GLU A 200 3.60 4.89 -7.11
CA GLU A 200 2.46 5.81 -7.23
C GLU A 200 1.47 5.60 -6.08
N GLN A 201 1.17 4.36 -5.73
CA GLN A 201 0.29 4.07 -4.59
C GLN A 201 0.90 4.52 -3.26
N MET A 202 2.22 4.36 -3.06
CA MET A 202 2.91 4.90 -1.89
C MET A 202 2.87 6.44 -1.84
N MET A 203 2.96 7.12 -2.98
CA MET A 203 2.77 8.57 -3.06
C MET A 203 1.33 8.98 -2.73
N ASN A 204 0.34 8.17 -3.10
CA ASN A 204 -1.05 8.37 -2.71
C ASN A 204 -1.25 8.17 -1.20
N GLN A 205 -0.63 7.15 -0.59
CA GLN A 205 -0.63 6.98 0.87
C GLN A 205 0.03 8.16 1.57
N LYS A 206 1.15 8.68 1.03
CA LYS A 206 1.78 9.89 1.56
C LYS A 206 0.83 11.08 1.53
N SER A 207 0.11 11.26 0.42
CA SER A 207 -0.87 12.34 0.29
C SER A 207 -2.05 12.16 1.26
N PHE A 208 -2.49 10.92 1.49
CA PHE A 208 -3.51 10.58 2.49
C PHE A 208 -3.07 11.00 3.89
N TYR A 209 -1.90 10.55 4.36
CA TYR A 209 -1.44 10.89 5.72
C TYR A 209 -1.09 12.37 5.88
N LYS A 210 -0.64 13.05 4.82
CA LYS A 210 -0.42 14.49 4.84
C LYS A 210 -1.72 15.29 5.01
N ALA A 211 -2.85 14.77 4.54
CA ALA A 211 -4.15 15.42 4.68
C ALA A 211 -4.72 15.32 6.11
N LEU A 212 -4.16 14.44 6.95
CA LEU A 212 -4.57 14.27 8.35
C LEU A 212 -3.88 15.31 9.22
N ALA A 213 -4.50 16.48 9.37
CA ALA A 213 -4.14 17.42 10.43
C ALA A 213 -4.77 16.95 11.74
N CYS A 214 -3.94 16.57 12.71
CA CYS A 214 -4.35 16.50 14.11
C CYS A 214 -4.09 17.89 14.70
N GLU A 215 -5.12 18.72 14.79
CA GLU A 215 -5.05 19.96 15.58
C GLU A 215 -5.09 19.59 17.06
N GLU A 216 -4.33 20.31 17.89
CA GLU A 216 -4.53 20.29 19.33
C GLU A 216 -5.98 20.74 19.61
N GLU A 217 -6.67 20.06 20.54
CA GLU A 217 -7.96 20.55 21.01
C GLU A 217 -7.68 21.91 21.63
N GLU A 218 -8.25 22.98 21.05
CA GLU A 218 -8.29 24.28 21.75
C GLU A 218 -8.93 23.99 23.11
N GLU A 219 -8.17 24.14 24.20
CA GLU A 219 -8.74 24.17 25.54
C GLU A 219 -9.81 25.26 25.50
N GLU A 220 -11.08 24.86 25.53
CA GLU A 220 -12.18 25.79 25.79
C GLU A 220 -11.91 26.38 27.18
N GLU A 221 -11.24 27.54 27.21
CA GLU A 221 -11.32 28.43 28.36
C GLU A 221 -12.78 28.89 28.48
N ARG A 222 -13.61 28.13 29.21
CA ARG A 222 -14.53 28.57 30.29
C ARG A 222 -15.65 27.59 30.61
#